data_AF-A0A8T1VNG3-F1
#
_entry.id   AF-A0A8T1VNG3-F1
#
_cell.length_a   1.000
_cell.length_b   1.000
_cell.length_c   1.000
_cell.angle_alpha   90.00
_cell.angle_beta   90.00
_cell.angle_gamma   90.00
#
_symmetry.space_group_name_H-M   'P 1'
#
loop_
_entity.id
_entity.type
_entity.pdbx_description
1 polymer ?
#
loop_
_entity_poly.entity_id
_entity_poly.type
_entity_poly.pdbx_seq_one_letter_code
_entity_poly.pdbx_strand_id
1 'polypeptide(L)'
;MSVPHSVTRVLLIVLLVTFSNAQDTQNAAFELAPIASAVPQSATFALVDGKSCDASVVTIVYELYAKNTMVFQTCVSEGQCKIFPFSGTHPTPQQIGALTRSLACRAIFSSLLLAGIPECELTNFPIRAVSETLLKVGVDLDKYPNSNDVVPSTDRFVEMMRWRRDANLAQAAGLPCDSSSKLYAEYTSNLNTVTTNALVRLTANKEVQYRPTIDGSFSQEQIVTMPNMPGLRGSGSGSKIMAVYTAEATVKPSSASSDAKETAKSSTSDAVSTSGAARISWSQCQVAAVVATLAMFVLA
;
A
#
# COMPACT_ATOMS: atom_id res chain seq x y z
N MET A 1 -36.87 -3.14 -49.01
CA MET A 1 -36.00 -1.99 -48.67
C MET A 1 -36.41 -1.47 -47.29
N SER A 2 -35.77 -1.93 -46.21
CA SER A 2 -36.14 -1.52 -44.82
C SER A 2 -35.04 -1.77 -43.77
N VAL A 3 -33.86 -2.22 -44.18
CA VAL A 3 -32.71 -2.48 -43.29
C VAL A 3 -31.96 -1.21 -42.81
N PRO A 4 -31.83 -0.10 -43.57
CA PRO A 4 -30.94 1.00 -43.16
C PRO A 4 -31.48 1.86 -42.01
N HIS A 5 -32.78 1.78 -41.69
CA HIS A 5 -33.37 2.52 -40.57
C HIS A 5 -33.15 1.84 -39.22
N SER A 6 -33.05 0.50 -39.19
CA SER A 6 -32.88 -0.25 -37.94
C SER A 6 -31.45 -0.15 -37.41
N VAL A 7 -30.45 -0.23 -38.29
CA VAL A 7 -29.03 -0.12 -37.92
C VAL A 7 -28.71 1.28 -37.39
N THR A 8 -29.24 2.32 -38.01
CA THR A 8 -29.04 3.72 -37.58
C THR A 8 -29.64 3.99 -36.19
N ARG A 9 -30.81 3.40 -35.88
CA ARG A 9 -31.44 3.53 -34.55
C ARG A 9 -30.65 2.80 -33.47
N VAL A 10 -30.12 1.61 -33.76
CA VAL A 10 -29.28 0.86 -32.81
C VAL A 10 -27.98 1.63 -32.53
N LEU A 11 -27.33 2.19 -33.56
CA LEU A 11 -26.11 2.97 -33.39
C LEU A 11 -26.34 4.23 -32.56
N LEU A 12 -27.48 4.89 -32.75
CA LEU A 12 -27.85 6.12 -32.04
C LEU A 12 -28.21 5.84 -30.57
N ILE A 13 -28.82 4.69 -30.28
CA ILE A 13 -29.07 4.22 -28.90
C ILE A 13 -27.76 3.86 -28.21
N VAL A 14 -26.84 3.15 -28.89
CA VAL A 14 -25.51 2.83 -28.34
C VAL A 14 -24.70 4.10 -28.07
N LEU A 15 -24.77 5.09 -28.96
CA LEU A 15 -24.16 6.41 -28.74
C LEU A 15 -24.79 7.13 -27.55
N LEU A 16 -26.12 7.20 -27.44
CA LEU A 16 -26.78 7.84 -26.30
C LEU A 16 -26.45 7.15 -24.97
N VAL A 17 -26.42 5.82 -24.92
CA VAL A 17 -26.05 5.07 -23.71
C VAL A 17 -24.58 5.29 -23.35
N THR A 18 -23.68 5.39 -24.32
CA THR A 18 -22.25 5.66 -24.04
C THR A 18 -22.00 7.10 -23.59
N PHE A 19 -22.74 8.08 -24.12
CA PHE A 19 -22.68 9.46 -23.66
C PHE A 19 -23.25 9.64 -22.23
N SER A 20 -24.37 9.00 -21.90
CA SER A 20 -24.93 9.06 -20.54
C SER A 20 -24.01 8.42 -19.49
N ASN A 21 -23.39 7.28 -19.80
CA ASN A 21 -22.46 6.62 -18.88
C ASN A 21 -21.18 7.43 -18.63
N ALA A 22 -20.65 8.11 -19.65
CA ALA A 22 -19.48 8.97 -19.49
C ALA A 22 -19.78 10.18 -18.57
N GLN A 23 -21.01 10.69 -18.61
CA GLN A 23 -21.45 11.86 -17.86
C GLN A 23 -21.81 11.53 -16.39
N ASP A 24 -22.29 10.32 -16.11
CA ASP A 24 -22.51 9.84 -14.73
C ASP A 24 -21.19 9.66 -13.95
N THR A 25 -20.11 9.23 -14.60
CA THR A 25 -18.79 9.15 -13.96
C THR A 25 -18.19 10.51 -13.58
N GLN A 26 -18.57 11.61 -14.25
CA GLN A 26 -18.06 12.95 -13.93
C GLN A 26 -18.80 13.62 -12.77
N ASN A 27 -19.95 13.10 -12.35
CA ASN A 27 -20.80 13.68 -11.30
C ASN A 27 -20.96 12.80 -10.05
N ALA A 28 -20.27 11.65 -9.98
CA ALA A 28 -20.33 10.81 -8.79
C ALA A 28 -19.71 11.55 -7.59
N ALA A 29 -20.54 11.87 -6.60
CA ALA A 29 -20.10 12.47 -5.36
C ALA A 29 -19.19 11.49 -4.60
N PHE A 30 -18.07 12.00 -4.07
CA PHE A 30 -17.24 11.23 -3.16
C PHE A 30 -17.92 11.16 -1.80
N GLU A 31 -18.11 9.94 -1.28
CA GLU A 31 -18.74 9.71 0.01
C GLU A 31 -17.82 8.89 0.90
N LEU A 32 -17.48 9.43 2.06
CA LEU A 32 -16.63 8.76 3.05
C LEU A 32 -17.29 7.46 3.55
N ALA A 33 -16.67 6.32 3.27
CA ALA A 33 -17.11 5.04 3.83
C ALA A 33 -17.01 5.03 5.38
N PRO A 34 -17.94 4.41 6.11
CA PRO A 34 -17.80 4.24 7.56
C PRO A 34 -16.51 3.49 7.94
N ILE A 35 -15.91 3.83 9.09
CA ILE A 35 -14.79 3.08 9.68
C ILE A 35 -15.30 2.28 10.88
N ALA A 36 -15.23 0.96 10.78
CA ALA A 36 -15.44 0.08 11.92
C ALA A 36 -14.17 0.03 12.80
N SER A 37 -14.29 -0.43 14.04
CA SER A 37 -13.14 -0.75 14.88
C SER A 37 -13.01 -2.25 15.04
N ALA A 38 -11.79 -2.77 15.02
CA ALA A 38 -11.54 -4.16 15.34
C ALA A 38 -11.79 -4.41 16.83
N VAL A 39 -12.40 -5.55 17.17
CA VAL A 39 -12.73 -5.92 18.55
C VAL A 39 -12.26 -7.36 18.81
N PRO A 40 -11.74 -7.67 20.01
CA PRO A 40 -11.37 -9.05 20.36
C PRO A 40 -12.52 -10.03 20.09
N GLN A 41 -12.21 -11.15 19.44
CA GLN A 41 -13.16 -12.25 19.16
C GLN A 41 -14.39 -11.86 18.31
N SER A 42 -14.37 -10.71 17.63
CA SER A 42 -15.45 -10.31 16.72
C SER A 42 -15.59 -11.28 15.55
N ALA A 43 -16.84 -11.62 15.22
CA ALA A 43 -17.18 -12.48 14.08
C ALA A 43 -17.03 -11.77 12.72
N THR A 44 -16.89 -10.44 12.70
CA THR A 44 -16.81 -9.63 11.47
C THR A 44 -15.50 -8.87 11.33
N PHE A 45 -14.91 -8.43 12.45
CA PHE A 45 -13.65 -7.70 12.45
C PHE A 45 -12.85 -7.93 13.74
N ALA A 46 -12.06 -9.00 13.73
CA ALA A 46 -11.29 -9.45 14.88
C ALA A 46 -10.05 -8.57 15.10
N LEU A 47 -9.80 -8.19 16.35
CA LEU A 47 -8.55 -7.54 16.75
C LEU A 47 -7.43 -8.57 16.90
N VAL A 48 -6.27 -8.26 16.32
CA VAL A 48 -5.03 -9.04 16.42
C VAL A 48 -3.93 -8.12 16.90
N ASP A 49 -3.10 -8.58 17.83
CA ASP A 49 -2.01 -7.78 18.38
C ASP A 49 -0.97 -7.41 17.30
N GLY A 50 -0.54 -6.16 17.32
CA GLY A 50 0.54 -5.68 16.47
C GLY A 50 1.88 -6.31 16.84
N LYS A 51 2.79 -6.39 15.87
CA LYS A 51 4.16 -6.89 16.07
C LYS A 51 5.17 -5.94 15.43
N SER A 52 6.35 -5.82 16.04
CA SER A 52 7.48 -5.13 15.41
C SER A 52 7.92 -5.87 14.15
N CYS A 53 8.42 -5.12 13.16
CA CYS A 53 9.04 -5.72 11.99
C CYS A 53 10.29 -6.53 12.39
N ASP A 54 10.43 -7.74 11.84
CA ASP A 54 11.63 -8.54 12.06
C ASP A 54 12.84 -7.94 11.32
N ALA A 55 14.05 -8.40 11.67
CA ALA A 55 15.29 -7.88 11.11
C ALA A 55 15.38 -8.02 9.58
N SER A 56 14.73 -9.03 8.99
CA SER A 56 14.73 -9.23 7.54
C SER A 56 13.88 -8.17 6.85
N VAL A 57 12.72 -7.84 7.40
CA VAL A 57 11.84 -6.78 6.90
C VAL A 57 12.51 -5.41 7.07
N VAL A 58 13.10 -5.15 8.24
CA VAL A 58 13.88 -3.93 8.50
C VAL A 58 14.97 -3.76 7.45
N THR A 59 15.73 -4.81 7.16
CA THR A 59 16.79 -4.80 6.15
C THR A 59 16.25 -4.45 4.77
N ILE A 60 15.13 -5.07 4.34
CA ILE A 60 14.50 -4.78 3.05
C ILE A 60 14.11 -3.29 2.92
N VAL A 61 13.51 -2.72 3.96
CA VAL A 61 13.09 -1.31 3.96
C VAL A 61 14.30 -0.38 3.86
N TYR A 62 15.36 -0.66 4.62
CA TYR A 62 16.57 0.17 4.60
C TYR A 62 17.38 0.02 3.31
N GLU A 63 17.43 -1.16 2.69
CA GLU A 63 18.02 -1.34 1.37
C GLU A 63 17.25 -0.57 0.29
N LEU A 64 15.92 -0.64 0.34
CA LEU A 64 15.05 0.14 -0.54
C LEU A 64 15.29 1.65 -0.34
N TYR A 65 15.41 2.11 0.90
CA TYR A 65 15.76 3.51 1.17
C TYR A 65 17.12 3.90 0.58
N ALA A 66 18.17 3.15 0.93
CA ALA A 66 19.54 3.46 0.51
C ALA A 66 19.67 3.50 -1.02
N LYS A 67 19.06 2.53 -1.71
CA LYS A 67 19.10 2.42 -3.16
C LYS A 67 18.35 3.54 -3.89
N ASN A 68 17.35 4.16 -3.24
CA ASN A 68 16.45 5.13 -3.86
C ASN A 68 16.49 6.50 -3.15
N THR A 69 17.62 6.86 -2.54
CA THR A 69 17.75 8.07 -1.71
C THR A 69 17.20 9.33 -2.39
N MET A 70 17.47 9.54 -3.68
CA MET A 70 16.98 10.70 -4.43
C MET A 70 15.45 10.69 -4.60
N VAL A 71 14.84 9.53 -4.78
CA VAL A 71 13.38 9.37 -4.85
C VAL A 71 12.76 9.70 -3.50
N PHE A 72 13.34 9.20 -2.41
CA PHE A 72 12.90 9.52 -1.04
C PHE A 72 13.01 11.00 -0.73
N GLN A 73 14.13 11.62 -1.08
CA GLN A 73 14.31 13.06 -0.91
C GLN A 73 13.28 13.84 -1.73
N THR A 74 13.04 13.43 -2.99
CA THR A 74 12.00 14.04 -3.85
C THR A 74 10.62 13.95 -3.18
N CYS A 75 10.24 12.76 -2.69
CA CYS A 75 8.98 12.58 -1.97
C CYS A 75 8.88 13.46 -0.71
N VAL A 76 9.92 13.52 0.12
CA VAL A 76 9.92 14.36 1.33
C VAL A 76 9.78 15.84 0.98
N SER A 77 10.46 16.28 -0.09
CA SER A 77 10.40 17.65 -0.58
C SER A 77 9.02 18.00 -1.15
N GLU A 78 8.45 17.14 -2.00
CA GLU A 78 7.14 17.40 -2.60
C GLU A 78 6.00 17.24 -1.58
N GLY A 79 6.07 16.22 -0.74
CA GLY A 79 5.09 15.94 0.32
C GLY A 79 5.20 16.84 1.54
N GLN A 80 6.29 17.61 1.67
CA GLN A 80 6.59 18.45 2.83
C GLN A 80 6.50 17.70 4.17
N CYS A 81 6.79 16.40 4.14
CA CYS A 81 6.59 15.49 5.27
C CYS A 81 7.63 14.37 5.25
N LYS A 82 8.24 14.10 6.41
CA LYS A 82 9.16 12.98 6.58
C LYS A 82 8.41 11.76 7.11
N ILE A 83 8.01 10.87 6.19
CA ILE A 83 7.34 9.62 6.55
C ILE A 83 8.33 8.51 6.91
N PHE A 84 9.56 8.58 6.40
CA PHE A 84 10.59 7.59 6.69
C PHE A 84 11.97 8.22 6.95
N PRO A 85 12.67 7.85 8.04
CA PRO A 85 12.08 7.25 9.25
C PRO A 85 10.99 8.17 9.83
N PHE A 86 9.95 7.57 10.40
CA PHE A 86 8.80 8.31 10.92
C PHE A 86 9.23 9.29 12.01
N SER A 87 8.77 10.55 11.92
CA SER A 87 9.17 11.62 12.84
C SER A 87 8.39 11.64 14.16
N GLY A 88 7.38 10.78 14.31
CA GLY A 88 6.44 10.79 15.44
C GLY A 88 5.20 11.67 15.20
N THR A 89 5.18 12.49 14.14
CA THR A 89 4.07 13.38 13.83
C THR A 89 3.33 12.89 12.58
N HIS A 90 2.03 12.66 12.69
CA HIS A 90 1.18 12.32 11.55
C HIS A 90 1.00 13.52 10.60
N PRO A 91 0.86 13.27 9.28
CA PRO A 91 0.78 14.35 8.30
C PRO A 91 -0.50 15.18 8.44
N THR A 92 -0.40 16.48 8.16
CA THR A 92 -1.55 17.39 8.02
C THR A 92 -2.34 17.06 6.74
N PRO A 93 -3.59 17.55 6.58
CA PRO A 93 -4.35 17.34 5.33
C PRO A 93 -3.59 17.85 4.10
N GLN A 94 -2.91 19.00 4.22
CA GLN A 94 -2.09 19.56 3.14
C GLN A 94 -0.93 18.61 2.78
N GLN A 95 -0.24 18.06 3.79
CA GLN A 95 0.83 17.09 3.58
C GLN A 95 0.29 15.78 3.00
N ILE A 96 -0.83 15.26 3.49
CA ILE A 96 -1.49 14.06 2.92
C ILE A 96 -1.77 14.29 1.44
N GLY A 97 -2.40 15.41 1.09
CA GLY A 97 -2.69 15.76 -0.30
C GLY A 97 -1.43 15.96 -1.15
N ALA A 98 -0.32 16.42 -0.58
CA ALA A 98 0.94 16.58 -1.31
C ALA A 98 1.64 15.23 -1.54
N LEU A 99 1.69 14.38 -0.51
CA LEU A 99 2.23 13.02 -0.58
C LEU A 99 1.48 12.14 -1.59
N THR A 100 0.16 12.26 -1.65
CA THR A 100 -0.68 11.43 -2.52
C THR A 100 -0.64 11.88 -3.99
N ARG A 101 -0.28 13.15 -4.25
CA ARG A 101 -0.08 13.69 -5.61
C ARG A 101 1.35 13.57 -6.11
N SER A 102 2.33 13.54 -5.21
CA SER A 102 3.74 13.35 -5.55
C SER A 102 3.97 12.00 -6.23
N LEU A 103 4.48 12.05 -7.46
CA LEU A 103 4.82 10.84 -8.20
C LEU A 103 5.90 10.02 -7.47
N ALA A 104 6.90 10.69 -6.89
CA ALA A 104 7.95 10.05 -6.11
C ALA A 104 7.40 9.32 -4.89
N CYS A 105 6.49 9.95 -4.15
CA CYS A 105 5.86 9.33 -2.99
C CYS A 105 5.01 8.11 -3.39
N ARG A 106 4.17 8.25 -4.42
CA ARG A 106 3.38 7.13 -4.93
C ARG A 106 4.27 5.97 -5.37
N ALA A 107 5.40 6.24 -6.02
CA ALA A 107 6.35 5.21 -6.45
C ALA A 107 7.00 4.49 -5.25
N ILE A 108 7.39 5.22 -4.20
CA ILE A 108 7.93 4.62 -2.97
C ILE A 108 6.90 3.74 -2.27
N PHE A 109 5.69 4.24 -2.02
CA PHE A 109 4.65 3.47 -1.34
C PHE A 109 4.25 2.25 -2.16
N SER A 110 4.12 2.39 -3.49
CA SER A 110 3.86 1.25 -4.37
C SER A 110 4.97 0.21 -4.28
N SER A 111 6.23 0.65 -4.19
CA SER A 111 7.38 -0.24 -4.06
C SER A 111 7.44 -0.98 -2.72
N LEU A 112 6.99 -0.35 -1.63
CA LEU A 112 6.85 -1.03 -0.33
C LEU A 112 5.80 -2.16 -0.41
N LEU A 113 4.70 -1.96 -1.15
CA LEU A 113 3.72 -3.02 -1.43
C LEU A 113 4.32 -4.11 -2.32
N LEU A 114 5.00 -3.74 -3.41
CA LEU A 114 5.65 -4.69 -4.33
C LEU A 114 6.78 -5.50 -3.67
N ALA A 115 7.40 -4.97 -2.63
CA ALA A 115 8.39 -5.67 -1.82
C ALA A 115 7.77 -6.76 -0.92
N GLY A 116 6.44 -6.86 -0.84
CA GLY A 116 5.74 -7.89 -0.07
C GLY A 116 5.90 -7.73 1.44
N ILE A 117 6.08 -6.49 1.92
CA ILE A 117 6.25 -6.20 3.35
C ILE A 117 4.99 -6.65 4.10
N PRO A 118 5.09 -7.49 5.14
CA PRO A 118 3.95 -7.89 5.96
C PRO A 118 3.48 -6.71 6.81
N GLU A 119 2.28 -6.81 7.40
CA GLU A 119 1.88 -5.82 8.41
C GLU A 119 2.75 -5.98 9.67
N CYS A 120 3.46 -4.91 10.01
CA CYS A 120 4.34 -4.81 11.17
C CYS A 120 4.68 -3.34 11.46
N GLU A 121 5.10 -3.09 12.69
CA GLU A 121 5.49 -1.77 13.19
C GLU A 121 6.99 -1.56 12.99
N LEU A 122 7.36 -0.56 12.18
CA LEU A 122 8.74 -0.09 12.04
C LEU A 122 8.86 1.24 12.78
N THR A 123 9.52 1.23 13.94
CA THR A 123 9.63 2.42 14.81
C THR A 123 8.24 2.96 15.21
N ASN A 124 7.35 2.06 15.65
CA ASN A 124 5.95 2.35 16.01
C ASN A 124 5.13 2.97 14.87
N PHE A 125 5.46 2.61 13.63
CA PHE A 125 4.73 3.05 12.45
C PHE A 125 4.34 1.86 11.57
N PRO A 126 3.03 1.65 11.27
CA PRO A 126 2.57 0.52 10.48
C PRO A 126 2.86 0.78 9.00
N ILE A 127 4.08 0.47 8.58
CA ILE A 127 4.64 0.89 7.28
C ILE A 127 3.84 0.38 6.09
N ARG A 128 3.21 -0.79 6.21
CA ARG A 128 2.32 -1.31 5.18
C ARG A 128 1.00 -0.54 5.15
N ALA A 129 0.31 -0.44 6.28
CA ALA A 129 -0.99 0.22 6.37
C ALA A 129 -0.93 1.71 5.94
N VAL A 130 0.11 2.44 6.31
CA VAL A 130 0.30 3.84 5.87
C VAL A 130 0.50 3.91 4.35
N SER A 131 1.32 3.02 3.78
CA SER A 131 1.58 2.97 2.34
C SER A 131 0.30 2.69 1.57
N GLU A 132 -0.45 1.68 2.01
CA GLU A 132 -1.74 1.31 1.44
C GLU A 132 -2.76 2.47 1.56
N THR A 133 -2.78 3.18 2.69
CA THR A 133 -3.69 4.31 2.92
C THR A 133 -3.37 5.50 2.02
N LEU A 134 -2.10 5.88 1.89
CA LEU A 134 -1.69 6.96 0.99
C LEU A 134 -1.96 6.61 -0.47
N LEU A 135 -1.72 5.36 -0.88
CA LEU A 135 -2.04 4.89 -2.22
C LEU A 135 -3.54 4.87 -2.50
N LYS A 136 -4.35 4.43 -1.53
CA LYS A 136 -5.81 4.46 -1.62
C LYS A 136 -6.32 5.89 -1.85
N VAL A 137 -5.85 6.85 -1.04
CA VAL A 137 -6.21 8.27 -1.18
C VAL A 137 -5.72 8.84 -2.51
N GLY A 138 -4.53 8.46 -2.98
CA GLY A 138 -4.01 8.88 -4.28
C GLY A 138 -4.91 8.44 -5.44
N VAL A 139 -5.40 7.20 -5.42
CA VAL A 139 -6.34 6.70 -6.43
C VAL A 139 -7.71 7.39 -6.32
N ASP A 140 -8.20 7.66 -5.11
CA ASP A 140 -9.45 8.41 -4.95
C ASP A 140 -9.31 9.84 -5.50
N LEU A 141 -8.16 10.49 -5.32
CA LEU A 141 -7.91 11.82 -5.89
C LEU A 141 -7.92 11.81 -7.41
N ASP A 142 -7.35 10.77 -8.02
CA ASP A 142 -7.38 10.60 -9.47
C ASP A 142 -8.82 10.37 -9.99
N LYS A 143 -9.64 9.63 -9.23
CA LYS A 143 -11.05 9.34 -9.58
C LYS A 143 -11.99 10.53 -9.33
N TYR A 144 -11.74 11.31 -8.29
CA TYR A 144 -12.61 12.40 -7.83
C TYR A 144 -11.84 13.73 -7.69
N PRO A 145 -11.21 14.24 -8.77
CA PRO A 145 -10.28 15.38 -8.68
C PRO A 145 -10.93 16.69 -8.21
N ASN A 146 -12.25 16.80 -8.35
CA ASN A 146 -13.02 18.01 -8.01
C ASN A 146 -13.72 17.91 -6.63
N SER A 147 -13.54 16.81 -5.89
CA SER A 147 -14.16 16.64 -4.59
C SER A 147 -13.24 17.12 -3.47
N ASN A 148 -13.80 17.90 -2.54
CA ASN A 148 -13.05 18.49 -1.42
C ASN A 148 -12.74 17.48 -0.31
N ASP A 149 -13.54 16.42 -0.18
CA ASP A 149 -13.47 15.49 0.97
C ASP A 149 -12.53 14.30 0.71
N VAL A 150 -11.91 14.24 -0.47
CA VAL A 150 -11.03 13.12 -0.85
C VAL A 150 -9.73 13.13 -0.05
N VAL A 151 -9.18 14.32 0.21
CA VAL A 151 -8.04 14.46 1.12
C VAL A 151 -8.58 14.42 2.54
N PRO A 152 -8.31 13.37 3.32
CA PRO A 152 -8.87 13.25 4.66
C PRO A 152 -8.27 14.27 5.62
N SER A 153 -8.99 14.54 6.71
CA SER A 153 -8.40 15.17 7.90
C SER A 153 -7.29 14.28 8.48
N THR A 154 -6.40 14.83 9.31
CA THR A 154 -5.36 14.04 9.99
C THR A 154 -5.96 12.91 10.84
N ASP A 155 -7.01 13.21 11.61
CA ASP A 155 -7.67 12.20 12.45
C ASP A 155 -8.26 11.09 11.60
N ARG A 156 -8.94 11.47 10.51
CA ARG A 156 -9.52 10.51 9.58
C ARG A 156 -8.46 9.64 8.90
N PHE A 157 -7.33 10.22 8.51
CA PHE A 157 -6.21 9.48 7.96
C PHE A 157 -5.64 8.46 8.96
N VAL A 158 -5.52 8.86 10.23
CA VAL A 158 -5.06 7.97 11.29
C VAL A 158 -6.05 6.83 11.55
N GLU A 159 -7.35 7.10 11.56
CA GLU A 159 -8.39 6.07 11.65
C GLU A 159 -8.32 5.09 10.49
N MET A 160 -8.19 5.58 9.26
CA MET A 160 -8.06 4.75 8.05
C MET A 160 -6.81 3.87 8.10
N MET A 161 -5.67 4.45 8.50
CA MET A 161 -4.41 3.72 8.66
C MET A 161 -4.51 2.64 9.74
N ARG A 162 -5.09 2.94 10.91
CA ARG A 162 -5.28 1.96 11.99
C ARG A 162 -6.25 0.85 11.58
N TRP A 163 -7.38 1.20 10.98
CA TRP A 163 -8.33 0.24 10.42
C TRP A 163 -7.63 -0.68 9.43
N ARG A 164 -6.79 -0.13 8.53
CA ARG A 164 -6.10 -0.94 7.52
C ARG A 164 -5.06 -1.86 8.13
N ARG A 165 -4.32 -1.39 9.14
CA ARG A 165 -3.40 -2.23 9.92
C ARG A 165 -4.14 -3.42 10.54
N ASP A 166 -5.26 -3.16 11.22
CA ASP A 166 -6.02 -4.21 11.90
C ASP A 166 -6.62 -5.20 10.90
N ALA A 167 -7.12 -4.71 9.75
CA ALA A 167 -7.61 -5.56 8.67
C ALA A 167 -6.49 -6.45 8.09
N ASN A 168 -5.29 -5.90 7.88
CA ASN A 168 -4.13 -6.66 7.41
C ASN A 168 -3.69 -7.74 8.41
N LEU A 169 -3.65 -7.42 9.70
CA LEU A 169 -3.28 -8.39 10.76
C LEU A 169 -4.31 -9.52 10.86
N ALA A 170 -5.60 -9.19 10.89
CA ALA A 170 -6.68 -10.18 10.93
C ALA A 170 -6.67 -11.07 9.68
N GLN A 171 -6.51 -10.48 8.49
CA GLN A 171 -6.40 -11.23 7.24
C GLN A 171 -5.22 -12.19 7.24
N ALA A 172 -4.04 -11.75 7.71
CA ALA A 172 -2.85 -12.58 7.80
C ALA A 172 -3.01 -13.74 8.81
N ALA A 173 -3.83 -13.56 9.84
CA ALA A 173 -4.16 -14.59 10.82
C ALA A 173 -5.30 -15.54 10.39
N GLY A 174 -5.91 -15.31 9.22
CA GLY A 174 -7.07 -16.07 8.77
C GLY A 174 -8.34 -15.78 9.58
N LEU A 175 -8.44 -14.59 10.16
CA LEU A 175 -9.56 -14.13 10.98
C LEU A 175 -10.45 -13.12 10.22
N PRO A 176 -11.71 -12.90 10.69
CA PRO A 176 -12.58 -11.87 10.12
C PRO A 176 -11.92 -10.48 10.12
N CYS A 177 -11.91 -9.82 8.96
CA CYS A 177 -11.12 -8.59 8.71
C CYS A 177 -11.94 -7.46 8.06
N ASP A 178 -13.24 -7.38 8.38
CA ASP A 178 -14.16 -6.38 7.82
C ASP A 178 -14.29 -6.46 6.29
N SER A 179 -14.08 -7.64 5.69
CA SER A 179 -13.99 -7.84 4.24
C SER A 179 -15.28 -7.53 3.46
N SER A 180 -16.42 -7.40 4.16
CA SER A 180 -17.71 -7.04 3.59
C SER A 180 -17.99 -5.53 3.60
N SER A 181 -17.12 -4.70 4.18
CA SER A 181 -17.36 -3.26 4.27
C SER A 181 -17.08 -2.52 2.96
N LYS A 182 -17.75 -1.37 2.77
CA LYS A 182 -17.48 -0.44 1.67
C LYS A 182 -16.02 -0.02 1.66
N LEU A 183 -15.45 0.28 2.84
CA LEU A 183 -14.06 0.71 2.96
C LEU A 183 -13.08 -0.38 2.51
N TYR A 184 -13.33 -1.65 2.90
CA TYR A 184 -12.49 -2.77 2.45
C TYR A 184 -12.55 -2.96 0.92
N ALA A 185 -13.74 -2.84 0.32
CA ALA A 185 -13.90 -2.89 -1.12
C ALA A 185 -13.16 -1.74 -1.83
N GLU A 186 -13.23 -0.51 -1.30
CA GLU A 186 -12.49 0.64 -1.82
C GLU A 186 -10.97 0.43 -1.77
N TYR A 187 -10.44 0.02 -0.62
CA TYR A 187 -9.01 -0.32 -0.49
C TYR A 187 -8.60 -1.40 -1.49
N THR A 188 -9.36 -2.50 -1.55
CA THR A 188 -9.06 -3.62 -2.45
C THR A 188 -9.03 -3.17 -3.91
N SER A 189 -10.03 -2.42 -4.35
CA SER A 189 -10.13 -1.91 -5.72
C SER A 189 -8.98 -0.94 -6.05
N ASN A 190 -8.72 0.03 -5.17
CA ASN A 190 -7.70 1.06 -5.42
C ASN A 190 -6.28 0.47 -5.38
N LEU A 191 -5.98 -0.41 -4.43
CA LEU A 191 -4.67 -1.07 -4.36
C LEU A 191 -4.46 -2.02 -5.54
N ASN A 192 -5.53 -2.68 -6.02
CA ASN A 192 -5.47 -3.42 -7.27
C ASN A 192 -5.12 -2.50 -8.44
N THR A 193 -5.78 -1.34 -8.60
CA THR A 193 -5.41 -0.35 -9.63
C THR A 193 -3.92 0.03 -9.57
N VAL A 194 -3.39 0.28 -8.37
CA VAL A 194 -1.96 0.63 -8.20
C VAL A 194 -1.04 -0.50 -8.61
N THR A 195 -1.37 -1.74 -8.24
CA THR A 195 -0.50 -2.90 -8.48
C THR A 195 -0.62 -3.46 -9.89
N THR A 196 -1.71 -3.18 -10.62
CA THR A 196 -1.95 -3.70 -11.98
C THR A 196 -1.78 -2.66 -13.09
N ASN A 197 -1.66 -1.36 -12.79
CA ASN A 197 -1.45 -0.33 -13.84
C ASN A 197 -0.10 -0.46 -14.55
N ALA A 198 0.82 -1.26 -14.01
CA ALA A 198 2.16 -1.50 -14.54
C ALA A 198 2.99 -0.23 -14.75
N LEU A 199 2.74 0.85 -14.01
CA LEU A 199 3.47 2.11 -14.13
C LEU A 199 4.68 2.19 -13.20
N VAL A 200 4.62 1.53 -12.04
CA VAL A 200 5.73 1.41 -11.09
C VAL A 200 6.25 -0.02 -11.10
N ARG A 201 7.58 -0.18 -11.07
CA ARG A 201 8.20 -1.48 -10.78
C ARG A 201 9.29 -1.34 -9.74
N LEU A 202 9.42 -2.37 -8.92
CA LEU A 202 10.57 -2.60 -8.07
C LEU A 202 11.46 -3.66 -8.72
N THR A 203 12.69 -3.30 -9.07
CA THR A 203 13.65 -4.27 -9.63
C THR A 203 14.14 -5.25 -8.56
N ALA A 204 14.76 -6.35 -8.98
CA ALA A 204 15.38 -7.31 -8.04
C ALA A 204 16.40 -6.64 -7.09
N ASN A 205 17.12 -5.63 -7.61
CA ASN A 205 18.11 -4.83 -6.88
C ASN A 205 17.47 -3.69 -6.06
N LYS A 206 16.15 -3.75 -5.82
CA LYS A 206 15.37 -2.78 -5.04
C LYS A 206 15.35 -1.36 -5.60
N GLU A 207 15.71 -1.18 -6.86
CA GLU A 207 15.58 0.12 -7.53
C GLU A 207 14.11 0.35 -7.94
N VAL A 208 13.58 1.50 -7.54
CA VAL A 208 12.25 1.99 -7.89
C VAL A 208 12.32 2.71 -9.22
N GLN A 209 11.48 2.28 -10.15
CA GLN A 209 11.40 2.87 -11.48
C GLN A 209 9.95 3.11 -11.86
N TYR A 210 9.75 4.12 -12.69
CA TYR A 210 8.45 4.50 -13.23
C TYR A 210 8.50 4.60 -14.74
N ARG A 211 7.34 4.45 -15.37
CA ARG A 211 7.10 4.82 -16.76
C ARG A 211 5.78 5.60 -16.87
N PRO A 212 5.72 6.64 -17.72
CA PRO A 212 4.52 7.46 -17.86
C PRO A 212 3.37 6.74 -18.56
N THR A 213 3.67 5.75 -19.41
CA THR A 213 2.69 4.98 -20.18
C THR A 213 3.08 3.50 -20.20
N ILE A 214 2.14 2.62 -20.55
CA ILE A 214 2.38 1.17 -20.64
C ILE A 214 3.42 0.77 -21.69
N ASP A 215 3.65 1.62 -22.70
CA ASP A 215 4.65 1.41 -23.75
C ASP A 215 5.95 2.20 -23.46
N GLY A 216 5.96 3.01 -22.41
CA GLY A 216 7.10 3.81 -22.00
C GLY A 216 8.23 2.96 -21.41
N SER A 217 9.44 3.52 -21.46
CA SER A 217 10.61 2.93 -20.79
C SER A 217 10.61 3.24 -19.30
N PHE A 218 10.97 2.25 -18.49
CA PHE A 218 11.17 2.43 -17.06
C PHE A 218 12.46 3.19 -16.78
N SER A 219 12.37 4.18 -15.90
CA SER A 219 13.51 4.98 -15.47
C SER A 219 13.26 5.52 -14.05
N GLN A 220 14.33 5.66 -13.27
CA GLN A 220 14.27 6.32 -11.96
C GLN A 220 14.33 7.86 -12.13
N GLU A 221 14.92 8.35 -13.20
CA GLU A 221 14.99 9.77 -13.53
C GLU A 221 13.60 10.38 -13.78
N GLN A 222 12.62 9.57 -14.19
CA GLN A 222 11.22 10.00 -14.36
C GLN A 222 10.52 10.35 -13.05
N ILE A 223 11.07 9.98 -11.89
CA ILE A 223 10.46 10.20 -10.55
C ILE A 223 11.28 11.13 -9.65
N VAL A 224 12.35 11.71 -10.17
CA VAL A 224 13.21 12.63 -9.42
C VAL A 224 13.06 14.03 -10.03
N THR A 225 12.61 14.99 -9.22
CA THR A 225 12.40 16.39 -9.67
C THR A 225 13.43 17.36 -9.10
N MET A 226 14.14 16.97 -8.04
CA MET A 226 15.28 17.77 -7.55
C MET A 226 16.45 17.68 -8.54
N PRO A 227 17.18 18.79 -8.81
CA PRO A 227 18.43 18.69 -9.55
C PRO A 227 19.29 17.65 -8.87
N ASN A 228 19.95 16.79 -9.65
CA ASN A 228 20.94 15.81 -9.17
C ASN A 228 21.93 16.55 -8.25
N MET A 229 21.62 16.63 -6.95
CA MET A 229 22.58 17.05 -5.95
C MET A 229 23.76 16.09 -6.13
N PRO A 230 25.01 16.58 -6.08
CA PRO A 230 26.16 15.68 -6.05
C PRO A 230 25.81 14.68 -4.98
N GLY A 231 25.69 13.40 -5.37
CA GLY A 231 25.26 12.39 -4.44
C GLY A 231 26.05 12.57 -3.16
N LEU A 232 25.45 12.29 -2.02
CA LEU A 232 26.24 11.89 -0.87
C LEU A 232 27.00 10.61 -1.26
N ARG A 233 27.97 10.72 -2.17
CA ARG A 233 29.22 9.97 -2.21
C ARG A 233 29.92 10.35 -0.91
N GLY A 234 29.35 9.89 0.20
CA GLY A 234 30.16 9.37 1.26
C GLY A 234 30.95 8.23 0.65
N SER A 235 32.13 8.57 0.13
CA SER A 235 33.24 7.65 0.06
C SER A 235 33.46 7.15 1.48
N GLY A 236 32.81 6.05 1.86
CA GLY A 236 32.77 5.64 3.26
C GLY A 236 31.51 4.90 3.67
N SER A 237 31.37 3.69 3.14
CA SER A 237 30.80 2.55 3.84
C SER A 237 29.29 2.54 4.06
N GLY A 238 28.63 1.59 3.37
CA GLY A 238 27.35 1.04 3.81
C GLY A 238 27.35 0.73 5.32
N SER A 239 28.53 0.46 5.92
CA SER A 239 28.77 0.27 7.36
C SER A 239 28.18 1.34 8.30
N LYS A 240 27.90 2.58 7.88
CA LYS A 240 27.37 3.63 8.78
C LYS A 240 25.84 3.69 8.88
N ILE A 241 25.11 3.56 7.77
CA ILE A 241 23.66 3.25 7.79
C ILE A 241 23.48 1.89 8.43
N MET A 242 24.43 1.01 8.15
CA MET A 242 24.50 -0.28 8.76
C MET A 242 24.62 -0.19 10.31
N ALA A 243 25.55 0.59 10.86
CA ALA A 243 25.67 0.74 12.32
C ALA A 243 24.41 1.31 13.01
N VAL A 244 23.60 2.11 12.32
CA VAL A 244 22.29 2.57 12.83
C VAL A 244 21.26 1.43 12.81
N TYR A 245 21.28 0.54 11.80
CA TYR A 245 20.43 -0.68 11.81
C TYR A 245 20.73 -1.53 13.04
N THR A 246 21.98 -1.60 13.52
CA THR A 246 22.33 -2.54 14.58
C THR A 246 21.73 -2.06 15.87
N ALA A 247 21.71 -0.74 16.07
CA ALA A 247 21.08 -0.11 17.21
C ALA A 247 19.54 -0.29 17.19
N GLU A 248 18.90 -0.13 16.03
CA GLU A 248 17.44 -0.29 15.91
C GLU A 248 16.97 -1.76 15.92
N ALA A 249 17.76 -2.70 15.39
CA ALA A 249 17.48 -4.13 15.49
C ALA A 249 17.80 -4.72 16.87
N THR A 250 18.58 -4.02 17.71
CA THR A 250 18.94 -4.44 19.07
C THR A 250 18.07 -3.77 20.14
N VAL A 251 16.78 -3.53 19.86
CA VAL A 251 15.83 -3.17 20.94
C VAL A 251 15.71 -4.37 21.89
N LYS A 252 16.53 -4.31 22.93
CA LYS A 252 16.54 -5.18 24.10
C LYS A 252 15.12 -5.17 24.70
N PRO A 253 14.53 -6.32 25.07
CA PRO A 253 13.27 -6.31 25.78
C PRO A 253 13.46 -5.55 27.08
N SER A 254 12.68 -4.49 27.29
CA SER A 254 12.61 -3.81 28.58
C SER A 254 12.18 -4.83 29.63
N SER A 255 13.11 -5.13 30.51
CA SER A 255 12.97 -5.99 31.67
C SER A 255 11.89 -5.46 32.61
N ALA A 256 10.83 -6.24 32.83
CA ALA A 256 10.12 -6.26 34.09
C ALA A 256 10.68 -7.42 34.93
N SER A 257 11.43 -7.08 35.98
CA SER A 257 11.73 -7.95 37.13
C SER A 257 10.40 -8.36 37.81
N SER A 258 10.22 -9.49 38.48
CA SER A 258 11.01 -10.67 38.84
C SER A 258 10.03 -11.58 39.57
N ASP A 259 10.02 -12.89 39.33
CA ASP A 259 10.11 -13.90 40.40
C ASP A 259 10.12 -15.35 39.88
N ALA A 260 11.02 -16.12 40.51
CA ALA A 260 11.06 -17.57 40.74
C ALA A 260 11.44 -18.58 39.63
N LYS A 261 12.73 -18.95 39.67
CA LYS A 261 13.32 -20.31 39.88
C LYS A 261 13.16 -21.44 38.83
N GLU A 262 14.31 -21.82 38.23
CA GLU A 262 15.06 -23.11 38.38
C GLU A 262 14.47 -24.28 37.55
N THR A 263 15.12 -25.00 36.62
CA THR A 263 16.50 -25.56 36.58
C THR A 263 16.82 -26.06 35.15
N ALA A 264 18.11 -26.21 34.84
CA ALA A 264 18.77 -26.40 33.53
C ALA A 264 18.84 -27.82 32.91
N LYS A 265 18.98 -27.89 31.56
CA LYS A 265 20.00 -28.63 30.75
C LYS A 265 19.65 -28.50 29.23
N SER A 266 20.49 -27.93 28.34
CA SER A 266 21.59 -28.54 27.55
C SER A 266 21.12 -29.73 26.67
N SER A 267 21.29 -29.88 25.35
CA SER A 267 21.98 -29.17 24.25
C SER A 267 21.47 -29.70 22.88
N THR A 268 21.67 -28.90 21.82
CA THR A 268 21.98 -29.26 20.41
C THR A 268 21.17 -30.32 19.64
N SER A 269 20.60 -29.91 18.50
CA SER A 269 21.00 -30.45 17.18
C SER A 269 20.44 -29.62 16.02
N ASP A 270 21.26 -29.55 14.97
CA ASP A 270 21.02 -28.95 13.67
C ASP A 270 19.69 -29.36 13.01
N ALA A 271 19.09 -28.41 12.30
CA ALA A 271 18.20 -28.71 11.19
C ALA A 271 18.39 -27.66 10.08
N VAL A 272 19.15 -28.07 9.07
CA VAL A 272 19.08 -27.57 7.70
C VAL A 272 17.60 -27.50 7.27
N SER A 273 17.16 -26.36 6.75
CA SER A 273 15.93 -26.33 5.95
C SER A 273 16.03 -25.32 4.81
N THR A 274 16.28 -25.93 3.67
CA THR A 274 16.03 -25.57 2.28
C THR A 274 14.94 -24.52 2.03
N SER A 275 15.30 -23.63 1.11
CA SER A 275 14.47 -22.79 0.25
C SER A 275 13.08 -23.35 -0.10
N GLY A 276 12.06 -22.51 0.01
CA GLY A 276 10.73 -22.80 -0.52
C GLY A 276 9.72 -21.70 -0.21
N ALA A 277 10.01 -20.44 -0.57
CA ALA A 277 8.98 -19.40 -0.55
C ALA A 277 7.98 -19.70 -1.68
N ALA A 278 6.90 -20.39 -1.32
CA ALA A 278 5.77 -20.66 -2.18
C ALA A 278 5.21 -19.34 -2.72
N ARG A 279 5.14 -19.22 -4.04
CA ARG A 279 4.37 -18.17 -4.71
C ARG A 279 2.90 -18.41 -4.38
N ILE A 280 2.32 -17.55 -3.55
CA ILE A 280 0.86 -17.50 -3.34
C ILE A 280 0.27 -16.97 -4.64
N SER A 281 -0.34 -17.85 -5.45
CA SER A 281 -0.97 -17.44 -6.71
C SER A 281 -2.34 -16.82 -6.42
N TRP A 282 -2.49 -15.54 -6.79
CA TRP A 282 -3.75 -14.77 -6.78
C TRP A 282 -4.84 -15.29 -7.75
N SER A 283 -4.73 -16.53 -8.24
CA SER A 283 -5.63 -17.09 -9.24
C SER A 283 -6.97 -17.60 -8.64
N GLN A 284 -7.10 -17.72 -7.32
CA GLN A 284 -8.34 -18.24 -6.71
C GLN A 284 -9.45 -17.20 -6.49
N CYS A 285 -9.17 -15.89 -6.53
CA CYS A 285 -10.21 -14.86 -6.42
C CYS A 285 -10.94 -14.54 -7.75
N GLN A 286 -10.40 -14.94 -8.89
CA GLN A 286 -11.00 -14.61 -10.20
C GLN A 286 -12.19 -15.51 -10.57
N VAL A 287 -12.25 -16.75 -10.08
CA VAL A 287 -13.30 -17.69 -10.47
C VAL A 287 -14.66 -17.34 -9.85
N ALA A 288 -14.68 -16.77 -8.64
CA ALA A 288 -15.92 -16.38 -7.97
C ALA A 288 -16.60 -15.18 -8.63
N ALA A 289 -15.84 -14.24 -9.22
CA ALA A 289 -16.40 -13.04 -9.85
C ALA A 289 -17.04 -13.32 -11.24
N VAL A 290 -16.54 -14.32 -11.97
CA VAL A 290 -17.05 -14.67 -13.31
C VAL A 290 -18.36 -15.47 -13.22
N VAL A 291 -18.55 -16.27 -12.17
CA VAL A 291 -19.81 -17.02 -12.00
C VAL A 291 -20.98 -16.11 -11.62
N ALA A 292 -20.73 -15.04 -10.85
CA ALA A 292 -21.76 -14.07 -10.48
C ALA A 292 -22.25 -13.22 -11.67
N THR A 293 -21.39 -12.96 -12.65
CA THR A 293 -21.73 -12.17 -13.84
C THR A 293 -22.47 -12.98 -14.91
N LEU A 294 -22.21 -14.29 -15.01
CA LEU A 294 -22.97 -15.17 -15.92
C LEU A 294 -24.39 -15.48 -15.41
N ALA A 295 -24.62 -15.55 -14.10
CA ALA A 295 -25.95 -15.77 -13.54
C ALA A 295 -26.92 -14.61 -13.80
N MET A 296 -26.41 -13.38 -13.91
CA MET A 296 -27.21 -12.18 -14.21
C MET A 296 -27.61 -12.08 -15.68
N PHE A 297 -26.88 -12.72 -16.60
CA PHE A 297 -27.18 -12.70 -18.04
C PHE A 297 -28.13 -13.81 -18.50
N VAL A 298 -28.38 -14.83 -17.68
CA VAL A 298 -29.32 -15.94 -18.00
C VAL A 298 -30.73 -15.65 -17.48
N LEU A 299 -30.91 -14.61 -16.66
CA LEU A 299 -32.19 -14.22 -16.06
C LEU A 299 -32.75 -12.89 -16.61
N ALA A 300 -32.19 -12.35 -17.70
CA ALA A 300 -32.67 -11.15 -18.40
C ALA A 300 -33.27 -11.50 -19.78
#